data_AF-A0A9D5NHV7-F1
#
_entry.id   AF-A0A9D5NHV7-F1
#
_cell.length_a   1.000
_cell.length_b   1.000
_cell.length_c   1.000
_cell.angle_alpha   90.00
_cell.angle_beta   90.00
_cell.angle_gamma   90.00
#
_symmetry.space_group_name_H-M   'P 1'
#
loop_
_entity.id
_entity.type
_entity.pdbx_description
1 polymer ?
#
loop_
_entity_poly.entity_id
_entity_poly.type
_entity_poly.pdbx_seq_one_letter_code
_entity_poly.pdbx_strand_id
1 'polypeptide(L)'
;MSKIDDINSLIIESKLSGEISTKEISDGHHTFGELYRHRIALFCTLCNLLPEISWKSKKHFDEENDPMFNDSFIAGINTPEGIATYHIKLKYWEMFDVPELERAPRYDSYSNEDVIDRVLSLNKSLLSENYKKVK
;
A
#
# COMPACT_ATOMS: atom_id res chain seq x y z
N MET A 1 5.04 0.80 31.00
CA MET A 1 4.34 0.81 29.71
C MET A 1 3.67 2.17 29.57
N SER A 2 3.70 2.75 28.37
CA SER A 2 2.90 3.94 28.10
C SER A 2 1.43 3.56 27.94
N LYS A 3 0.51 4.50 28.17
CA LYS A 3 -0.92 4.28 27.95
C LYS A 3 -1.23 3.83 26.51
N ILE A 4 -0.39 4.24 25.55
CA ILE A 4 -0.50 3.84 24.15
C ILE A 4 -0.18 2.34 24.01
N ASP A 5 0.86 1.87 24.69
CA ASP A 5 1.25 0.45 24.67
C ASP A 5 0.15 -0.44 25.26
N ASP A 6 -0.50 0.00 26.35
CA ASP A 6 -1.60 -0.74 26.98
C ASP A 6 -2.79 -0.87 26.02
N ILE A 7 -3.18 0.23 25.35
CA ILE A 7 -4.28 0.24 24.37
C ILE A 7 -3.94 -0.69 23.19
N ASN A 8 -2.72 -0.59 22.65
CA ASN A 8 -2.30 -1.42 21.53
C ASN A 8 -2.29 -2.90 21.90
N SER A 9 -1.82 -3.25 23.09
CA SER A 9 -1.82 -4.62 23.59
C SER A 9 -3.24 -5.17 23.69
N LEU A 10 -4.17 -4.40 24.28
CA LEU A 10 -5.58 -4.80 24.39
C LEU A 10 -6.22 -5.04 23.02
N ILE A 11 -5.95 -4.17 22.03
CA ILE A 11 -6.46 -4.32 20.67
C ILE A 11 -5.96 -5.63 20.04
N ILE A 12 -4.68 -5.93 20.20
CA ILE A 12 -4.05 -7.13 19.64
C ILE A 12 -4.62 -8.39 20.30
N GLU A 13 -4.68 -8.42 21.63
CA GLU A 13 -5.22 -9.57 22.39
C GLU A 13 -6.68 -9.85 22.03
N SER A 14 -7.52 -8.82 22.01
CA SER A 14 -8.95 -8.95 21.66
C SER A 14 -9.16 -9.39 20.20
N LYS A 15 -8.26 -8.97 19.29
CA LYS A 15 -8.26 -9.45 17.90
C LYS A 15 -7.88 -10.93 17.83
N LEU A 16 -6.87 -11.35 18.59
CA LEU A 16 -6.40 -12.74 18.60
C LEU A 16 -7.41 -13.69 19.25
N SER A 17 -8.15 -13.24 20.26
CA SER A 17 -9.24 -14.01 20.87
C SER A 17 -10.51 -14.07 20.00
N GLY A 18 -10.62 -13.23 18.97
CA GLY A 18 -11.77 -13.15 18.07
C GLY A 18 -12.96 -12.39 18.65
N GLU A 19 -12.79 -11.69 19.77
CA GLU A 19 -13.82 -10.87 20.41
C GLU A 19 -14.19 -9.64 19.58
N ILE A 20 -13.22 -9.08 18.84
CA ILE A 20 -13.43 -7.88 18.03
C ILE A 20 -12.89 -8.03 16.63
N SER A 21 -13.43 -7.22 15.72
CA SER A 21 -12.76 -6.90 14.46
C SER A 21 -12.02 -5.58 14.60
N THR A 22 -10.71 -5.56 14.34
CA THR A 22 -9.96 -4.28 14.35
C THR A 22 -10.48 -3.28 13.33
N LYS A 23 -11.26 -3.72 12.32
CA LYS A 23 -11.87 -2.85 11.32
C LYS A 23 -12.97 -1.96 11.90
N GLU A 24 -13.51 -2.28 13.07
CA GLU A 24 -14.59 -1.56 13.73
C GLU A 24 -14.08 -0.58 14.80
N ILE A 25 -12.80 -0.65 15.14
CA ILE A 25 -12.16 0.30 16.07
C ILE A 25 -12.14 1.68 15.42
N SER A 26 -12.60 2.69 16.17
CA SER A 26 -12.77 4.07 15.73
C SER A 26 -11.95 5.02 16.59
N ASP A 27 -11.43 6.07 15.96
CA ASP A 27 -10.82 7.24 16.63
C ASP A 27 -11.85 8.34 16.96
N GLY A 28 -13.14 8.08 16.71
CA GLY A 28 -14.24 9.04 16.86
C GLY A 28 -14.64 9.72 15.55
N HIS A 29 -13.82 9.66 14.49
CA HIS A 29 -14.12 10.20 13.17
C HIS A 29 -14.18 9.11 12.11
N HIS A 30 -13.24 8.16 12.15
CA HIS A 30 -13.16 7.04 11.22
C HIS A 30 -12.81 5.76 11.95
N THR A 31 -13.33 4.65 11.43
CA THR A 31 -12.87 3.32 11.77
C THR A 31 -11.57 2.99 11.03
N PHE A 32 -10.74 2.10 11.58
CA PHE A 32 -9.57 1.58 10.84
C PHE A 32 -10.00 0.97 9.51
N GLY A 33 -11.14 0.28 9.47
CA GLY A 33 -11.68 -0.29 8.24
C GLY A 33 -11.99 0.75 7.16
N GLU A 34 -12.48 1.93 7.53
CA GLU A 34 -12.70 3.06 6.62
C GLU A 34 -11.37 3.65 6.13
N LEU A 35 -10.42 3.91 7.04
CA LEU A 35 -9.09 4.43 6.68
C LEU A 35 -8.37 3.50 5.68
N TYR A 36 -8.42 2.18 5.91
CA TYR A 36 -7.87 1.19 4.96
C TYR A 36 -8.57 1.24 3.60
N ARG A 37 -9.90 1.44 3.55
CA ARG A 37 -10.63 1.56 2.28
C ARG A 37 -10.27 2.84 1.53
N HIS A 38 -10.19 3.98 2.23
CA HIS A 38 -9.76 5.25 1.65
C HIS A 38 -8.34 5.13 1.07
N ARG A 39 -7.41 4.53 1.80
CA ARG A 39 -6.05 4.28 1.32
C ARG A 39 -6.03 3.49 0.02
N ILE A 40 -6.80 2.41 -0.06
CA ILE A 40 -6.88 1.58 -1.28
C ILE A 40 -7.49 2.35 -2.44
N ALA A 41 -8.58 3.10 -2.21
CA ALA A 41 -9.24 3.88 -3.26
C ALA A 41 -8.31 4.97 -3.82
N LEU A 42 -7.63 5.71 -2.95
CA LEU A 42 -6.69 6.76 -3.34
C LEU A 42 -5.49 6.19 -4.10
N PHE A 43 -4.87 5.13 -3.58
CA PHE A 43 -3.71 4.51 -4.21
C PHE A 43 -4.05 3.85 -5.55
N CYS A 44 -5.18 3.14 -5.62
CA CYS A 44 -5.68 2.57 -6.87
C CYS A 44 -5.93 3.65 -7.93
N THR A 45 -6.56 4.76 -7.54
CA THR A 45 -6.81 5.88 -8.44
C THR A 45 -5.49 6.46 -8.96
N LEU A 46 -4.51 6.65 -8.08
CA LEU A 46 -3.18 7.14 -8.47
C LEU A 46 -2.48 6.19 -9.45
N CYS A 47 -2.45 4.89 -9.16
CA CYS A 47 -1.83 3.89 -10.03
C CYS A 47 -2.49 3.86 -11.42
N ASN A 48 -3.81 3.90 -11.48
CA ASN A 48 -4.55 3.89 -12.74
C ASN A 48 -4.36 5.20 -13.55
N LEU A 49 -4.04 6.31 -12.88
CA LEU A 49 -3.71 7.58 -13.55
C LEU A 49 -2.26 7.61 -14.09
N LEU A 50 -1.38 6.76 -13.56
CA LEU A 50 0.04 6.68 -13.91
C LEU A 50 0.45 5.24 -14.23
N PRO A 51 -0.23 4.56 -15.17
CA PRO A 51 -0.02 3.13 -15.44
C PRO A 51 1.39 2.83 -15.98
N GLU A 52 2.07 3.81 -16.58
CA GLU A 52 3.41 3.66 -17.15
C GLU A 52 4.53 3.50 -16.11
N ILE A 53 4.29 3.95 -14.87
CA ILE A 53 5.20 3.80 -13.73
C ILE A 53 4.60 2.96 -12.60
N SER A 54 3.41 2.40 -12.80
CA SER A 54 2.69 1.60 -11.82
C SER A 54 2.64 0.13 -12.23
N TRP A 55 2.48 -0.74 -11.24
CA TRP A 55 2.46 -2.18 -11.46
C TRP A 55 1.76 -2.92 -10.31
N LYS A 56 1.36 -4.16 -10.56
CA LYS A 56 0.83 -5.08 -9.54
C LYS A 56 1.46 -6.47 -9.67
N SER A 57 1.54 -7.22 -8.58
CA SER A 57 2.04 -8.61 -8.59
C SER A 57 1.41 -9.44 -7.47
N LYS A 58 1.22 -10.73 -7.73
CA LYS A 58 0.77 -11.73 -6.75
C LYS A 58 1.94 -12.44 -6.04
N LYS A 59 3.19 -12.13 -6.41
CA LYS A 59 4.40 -12.76 -5.88
C LYS A 59 5.35 -11.72 -5.33
N HIS A 60 6.12 -12.10 -4.32
CA HIS A 60 7.22 -11.28 -3.86
C HIS A 60 8.42 -11.42 -4.81
N PHE A 61 9.48 -10.64 -4.54
CA PHE A 61 10.74 -10.80 -5.25
C PHE A 61 11.34 -12.20 -5.00
N ASP A 62 11.40 -12.62 -3.73
CA ASP A 62 11.96 -13.90 -3.31
C ASP A 62 10.92 -15.02 -3.32
N GLU A 63 11.33 -16.24 -3.69
CA GLU A 63 10.45 -17.41 -3.75
C GLU A 63 10.02 -17.92 -2.37
N GLU A 64 10.81 -17.63 -1.33
CA GLU A 64 10.57 -18.11 0.04
C GLU A 64 9.26 -17.57 0.64
N ASN A 65 8.80 -16.41 0.15
CA ASN A 65 7.58 -15.75 0.62
C ASN A 65 6.45 -15.80 -0.42
N ASP A 66 6.55 -16.69 -1.40
CA ASP A 66 5.50 -16.92 -2.39
C ASP A 66 4.47 -17.97 -1.95
N PRO A 67 3.20 -17.81 -2.35
CA PRO A 67 2.59 -16.61 -2.91
C PRO A 67 2.41 -15.52 -1.84
N MET A 68 2.09 -14.30 -2.26
CA MET A 68 1.81 -13.17 -1.38
C MET A 68 0.86 -13.56 -0.23
N PHE A 69 1.23 -13.25 1.01
CA PHE A 69 0.51 -13.70 2.20
C PHE A 69 -0.96 -13.26 2.25
N ASN A 70 -1.80 -14.10 2.87
CA ASN A 70 -3.16 -13.77 3.33
C ASN A 70 -4.10 -13.26 2.22
N ASP A 71 -4.17 -13.94 1.08
CA ASP A 71 -5.03 -13.54 -0.06
C ASP A 71 -4.84 -12.07 -0.46
N SER A 72 -3.57 -11.64 -0.48
CA SER A 72 -3.20 -10.28 -0.85
C SER A 72 -2.41 -10.30 -2.15
N PHE A 73 -2.27 -9.13 -2.76
CA PHE A 73 -1.31 -8.84 -3.80
C PHE A 73 -0.57 -7.56 -3.39
N ILE A 74 0.51 -7.25 -4.09
CA ILE A 74 1.23 -5.99 -3.92
C ILE A 74 0.99 -5.12 -5.14
N ALA A 75 0.68 -3.85 -4.90
CA ALA A 75 0.66 -2.83 -5.93
C ALA A 75 1.76 -1.82 -5.63
N GLY A 76 2.46 -1.37 -6.66
CA GLY A 76 3.57 -0.44 -6.53
C GLY A 76 3.56 0.64 -7.60
N ILE A 77 4.21 1.76 -7.27
CA ILE A 77 4.46 2.88 -8.17
C ILE A 77 5.92 3.31 -8.04
N ASN A 78 6.61 3.47 -9.17
CA ASN A 78 7.99 3.91 -9.24
C ASN A 78 8.02 5.43 -9.21
N THR A 79 8.40 6.00 -8.07
CA THR A 79 8.45 7.46 -7.86
C THR A 79 9.89 7.97 -7.99
N PRO A 80 10.10 9.29 -8.15
CA PRO A 80 11.44 9.88 -8.20
C PRO A 80 12.35 9.51 -7.02
N GLU A 81 11.78 9.29 -5.84
CA GLU A 81 12.51 9.00 -4.60
C GLU A 81 12.52 7.51 -4.23
N GLY A 82 12.00 6.65 -5.11
CA GLY A 82 12.00 5.19 -4.93
C GLY A 82 10.62 4.58 -5.15
N ILE A 83 10.49 3.30 -4.81
CA ILE A 83 9.24 2.57 -5.03
C ILE A 83 8.34 2.72 -3.81
N ALA A 84 7.10 3.16 -4.00
CA ALA A 84 6.06 3.07 -2.97
C ALA A 84 5.19 1.84 -3.25
N THR A 85 4.97 1.00 -2.25
CA THR A 85 4.09 -0.18 -2.40
C THR A 85 3.11 -0.35 -1.25
N TYR A 86 2.00 -1.04 -1.54
CA TYR A 86 1.03 -1.45 -0.54
C TYR A 86 0.56 -2.89 -0.79
N HIS A 87 0.43 -3.65 0.30
CA HIS A 87 -0.29 -4.92 0.30
C HIS A 87 -1.80 -4.68 0.33
N ILE A 88 -2.50 -5.30 -0.62
CA ILE A 88 -3.93 -5.09 -0.86
C ILE A 88 -4.61 -6.46 -1.02
N LYS A 89 -5.82 -6.61 -0.51
CA LYS A 89 -6.57 -7.88 -0.63
C LYS A 89 -6.93 -8.17 -2.08
N LEU A 90 -6.82 -9.43 -2.50
CA LEU A 90 -7.10 -9.91 -3.86
C LEU A 90 -8.49 -9.53 -4.38
N LYS A 91 -9.48 -9.35 -3.50
CA LYS A 91 -10.81 -8.87 -3.91
C LYS A 91 -10.82 -7.49 -4.59
N TYR A 92 -9.75 -6.71 -4.45
CA TYR A 92 -9.56 -5.41 -5.11
C TYR A 92 -8.66 -5.50 -6.34
N TRP A 93 -8.22 -6.69 -6.75
CA TRP A 93 -7.29 -6.90 -7.85
C TRP A 93 -7.75 -6.25 -9.17
N GLU A 94 -9.04 -6.39 -9.49
CA GLU A 94 -9.67 -5.85 -10.70
C GLU A 94 -9.81 -4.33 -10.68
N MET A 95 -9.64 -3.67 -9.53
CA MET A 95 -9.67 -2.20 -9.48
C MET A 95 -8.38 -1.59 -10.05
N PHE A 96 -7.27 -2.32 -9.99
CA PHE A 96 -5.96 -1.87 -10.45
C PHE A 96 -5.78 -2.21 -11.93
N ASP A 97 -6.01 -1.22 -12.80
CA ASP A 97 -5.81 -1.34 -14.25
C ASP A 97 -4.39 -0.89 -14.61
N VAL A 98 -3.41 -1.68 -14.17
CA VAL A 98 -1.97 -1.45 -14.36
C VAL A 98 -1.27 -2.76 -14.71
N PRO A 99 -0.09 -2.71 -15.35
CA PRO A 99 0.66 -3.90 -15.73
C PRO A 99 0.88 -4.88 -14.58
N GLU A 100 0.64 -6.17 -14.85
CA GLU A 100 0.99 -7.26 -13.94
C GLU A 100 2.45 -7.67 -14.15
N LEU A 101 3.22 -7.70 -13.07
CA LEU A 101 4.57 -8.27 -13.05
C LEU A 101 4.50 -9.69 -12.51
N GLU A 102 5.30 -10.59 -13.09
CA GLU A 102 5.45 -11.95 -12.59
C GLU A 102 5.90 -11.96 -11.12
N ARG A 103 6.83 -11.05 -10.77
CA ARG A 103 7.35 -10.87 -9.42
C ARG A 103 7.47 -9.38 -9.09
N ALA A 104 7.22 -9.02 -7.83
CA ALA A 104 7.49 -7.68 -7.33
C ALA A 104 9.01 -7.39 -7.33
N PRO A 105 9.42 -6.11 -7.48
CA PRO A 105 10.80 -5.69 -7.24
C PRO A 105 11.25 -6.00 -5.80
N ARG A 106 12.57 -6.12 -5.63
CA ARG A 106 13.19 -6.40 -4.33
C ARG A 106 12.85 -5.30 -3.33
N TYR A 107 12.45 -5.69 -2.13
CA TYR A 107 12.21 -4.76 -1.02
C TYR A 107 13.53 -4.17 -0.51
N ASP A 108 13.59 -2.86 -0.43
CA ASP A 108 14.77 -2.06 -0.04
C ASP A 108 14.70 -1.53 1.40
N SER A 109 13.88 -2.13 2.26
CA SER A 109 13.80 -1.82 3.71
C SER A 109 13.30 -0.42 4.07
N TYR A 110 12.45 0.18 3.23
CA TYR A 110 11.81 1.47 3.52
C TYR A 110 10.78 1.39 4.66
N SER A 111 10.63 2.48 5.38
CA SER A 111 9.62 2.67 6.43
C SER A 111 8.27 3.13 5.86
N ASN A 112 7.24 3.17 6.71
CA ASN A 112 5.95 3.75 6.31
C ASN A 112 6.06 5.25 5.96
N GLU A 113 6.99 5.97 6.60
CA GLU A 113 7.21 7.39 6.31
C GLU A 113 7.82 7.58 4.92
N ASP A 114 8.81 6.75 4.58
CA ASP A 114 9.42 6.75 3.25
C ASP A 114 8.38 6.47 2.15
N VAL A 115 7.37 5.61 2.40
CA VAL A 115 6.29 5.39 1.44
C VAL A 115 5.49 6.68 1.21
N ILE A 116 5.20 7.43 2.27
CA ILE A 116 4.46 8.69 2.18
C ILE A 116 5.27 9.71 1.37
N ASP A 117 6.55 9.91 1.72
CA ASP A 117 7.45 10.84 1.03
C ASP A 117 7.60 10.48 -0.46
N ARG A 118 7.81 9.18 -0.76
CA ARG A 118 7.88 8.67 -2.13
C ARG A 118 6.61 8.99 -2.91
N VAL A 119 5.42 8.78 -2.34
CA VAL A 119 4.15 9.12 -3.03
C VAL A 119 4.02 10.63 -3.24
N LEU A 120 4.40 11.45 -2.26
CA LEU A 120 4.36 12.92 -2.35
C LEU A 120 5.36 13.47 -3.40
N SER A 121 6.45 12.77 -3.67
CA SER A 121 7.42 13.13 -4.71
C SER A 121 6.86 13.13 -6.14
N LEU A 122 5.66 12.57 -6.37
CA LEU A 122 4.96 12.61 -7.66
C LEU A 122 4.35 13.98 -8.01
N ASN A 123 4.77 15.06 -7.34
CA ASN A 123 4.21 16.40 -7.50
C ASN A 123 4.28 16.90 -8.97
N LYS A 124 3.22 17.60 -9.38
CA LYS A 124 2.91 18.04 -10.75
C LYS A 124 4.04 18.81 -11.44
N SER A 125 4.91 19.49 -10.69
CA SER A 125 6.09 20.18 -11.23
C SER A 125 7.08 19.19 -11.87
N LEU A 126 7.31 18.03 -11.28
CA LEU A 126 8.27 17.00 -11.72
C LEU A 126 7.75 16.17 -12.89
N LEU A 127 6.44 15.91 -12.93
CA LEU A 127 5.79 15.23 -14.07
C LEU A 127 5.88 16.07 -15.36
N SER A 128 5.86 17.40 -15.23
CA SER A 128 5.91 18.33 -16.37
C SER A 128 7.29 18.46 -17.03
N GLU A 129 8.37 18.19 -16.29
CA GLU A 129 9.74 18.23 -16.83
C GLU A 129 10.10 16.92 -17.56
N ASN A 130 9.65 15.77 -17.03
CA ASN A 130 9.86 14.48 -17.68
C ASN A 130 9.03 14.34 -18.96
N TYR A 131 7.80 14.86 -19.00
CA TYR A 131 7.00 14.91 -20.23
C TYR A 131 7.61 15.79 -21.34
N LYS A 132 8.45 16.77 -20.99
CA LYS A 132 9.15 17.64 -21.95
C LYS A 132 10.42 17.01 -22.51
N LYS A 133 11.02 16.03 -21.83
CA LYS A 133 12.26 15.37 -22.29
C LYS A 133 12.02 14.20 -23.25
N VAL A 134 10.77 13.72 -23.36
CA VAL A 134 10.38 12.57 -24.20
C VAL A 134 9.63 13.00 -25.47
N LYS A 135 9.57 14.30 -25.76
CA LYS A 135 9.07 14.86 -27.02
C LYS A 135 10.19 15.50 -27.83
#